data_AF-A0A965AR64-F1
#
_entry.id   AF-A0A965AR64-F1
#
_cell.length_a   1.000
_cell.length_b   1.000
_cell.length_c   1.000
_cell.angle_alpha   90.00
_cell.angle_beta   90.00
_cell.angle_gamma   90.00
#
_symmetry.space_group_name_H-M   'P 1'
#
loop_
_entity.id
_entity.type
_entity.pdbx_description
1 polymer ?
#
loop_
_entity_poly.entity_id
_entity_poly.type
_entity_poly.pdbx_seq_one_letter_code
_entity_poly.pdbx_strand_id
1 'polypeptide(L)'
;MAKKRSEDSKYESRHGGGWITPAQFLAEVMCERTAKENSEELPIKFWNKPRWKKEFFKQLNLANNLLKEHDAAIVSKALRSTEGKKIFSLGAPWLKKLILLEEKSFKEISSLTESKEAVELPIRKAFQQSKSLIKRIKELDNE
;
A
#
# COMPACT_ATOMS: atom_id res chain seq x y z
N MET A 1 11.66 5.91 -14.48
CA MET A 1 11.74 5.87 -13.00
C MET A 1 12.63 7.00 -12.54
N ALA A 2 12.25 7.67 -11.47
CA ALA A 2 12.93 8.87 -11.00
C ALA A 2 14.02 8.52 -9.97
N LYS A 3 15.12 9.27 -10.00
CA LYS A 3 16.19 9.16 -8.99
C LYS A 3 15.80 9.80 -7.66
N LYS A 4 14.86 10.76 -7.69
CA LYS A 4 14.38 11.49 -6.51
C LYS A 4 12.86 11.33 -6.41
N ARG A 5 12.35 11.36 -5.17
CA ARG A 5 10.92 11.37 -4.88
C ARG A 5 10.28 12.64 -5.43
N SER A 6 9.10 12.50 -6.02
CA SER A 6 8.28 13.62 -6.51
C SER A 6 6.80 13.30 -6.25
N GLU A 7 5.92 14.27 -6.53
CA GLU A 7 4.49 14.06 -6.41
C GLU A 7 3.96 12.96 -7.36
N ASP A 8 4.56 12.83 -8.54
CA ASP A 8 4.17 11.80 -9.51
C ASP A 8 4.82 10.45 -9.23
N SER A 9 5.99 10.46 -8.57
CA SER A 9 6.77 9.26 -8.24
C SER A 9 6.98 9.15 -6.73
N LYS A 10 5.90 8.81 -6.04
CA LYS A 10 5.84 8.73 -4.57
C LYS A 10 6.29 7.39 -4.00
N TYR A 11 6.28 6.31 -4.79
CA TYR A 11 6.53 4.96 -4.31
C TYR A 11 7.97 4.52 -4.61
N GLU A 12 8.53 3.68 -3.75
CA GLU A 12 9.82 3.04 -3.99
C GLU A 12 9.61 1.67 -4.64
N SER A 13 10.33 1.41 -5.72
CA SER A 13 10.29 0.12 -6.43
C SER A 13 10.96 -0.97 -5.61
N ARG A 14 10.28 -2.11 -5.50
CA ARG A 14 10.82 -3.30 -4.82
C ARG A 14 11.88 -4.02 -5.66
N HIS A 15 11.92 -3.73 -6.96
CA HIS A 15 12.73 -4.45 -7.95
C HIS A 15 13.87 -3.60 -8.54
N GLY A 16 14.36 -2.63 -7.78
CA GLY A 16 15.57 -1.86 -8.13
C GLY A 16 15.33 -0.74 -9.16
N GLY A 17 14.13 -0.15 -9.14
CA GLY A 17 13.73 0.95 -10.02
C GLY A 17 13.96 2.37 -9.50
N GLY A 18 14.20 2.55 -8.20
CA GLY A 18 14.16 3.87 -7.55
C GLY A 18 12.72 4.33 -7.31
N TRP A 19 12.44 5.61 -7.52
CA TRP A 19 11.10 6.18 -7.31
C TRP A 19 10.20 5.97 -8.54
N ILE A 20 9.02 5.43 -8.31
CA ILE A 20 8.09 4.96 -9.34
C ILE A 20 6.70 5.57 -9.16
N THR A 21 5.98 5.60 -10.27
CA THR A 21 4.60 6.10 -10.33
C THR A 21 3.64 5.11 -9.65
N PRO A 22 2.46 5.58 -9.22
CA PRO A 22 1.41 4.69 -8.70
C PRO A 22 1.05 3.58 -9.69
N ALA A 23 0.96 3.91 -10.99
CA ALA A 23 0.66 2.93 -12.05
C ALA A 23 1.71 1.81 -12.10
N GLN A 24 2.99 2.18 -12.03
CA GLN A 24 4.07 1.21 -12.04
C GLN A 24 4.07 0.36 -10.78
N PHE A 25 3.82 0.95 -9.62
CA PHE A 25 3.71 0.20 -8.37
C PHE A 25 2.62 -0.87 -8.45
N LEU A 26 1.45 -0.53 -8.97
CA LEU A 26 0.36 -1.49 -9.17
C LEU A 26 0.73 -2.61 -10.16
N ALA A 27 1.44 -2.27 -11.24
CA ALA A 27 1.92 -3.25 -12.21
C ALA A 27 2.96 -4.21 -11.60
N GLU A 28 3.91 -3.70 -10.79
CA GLU A 28 4.89 -4.52 -10.07
C GLU A 28 4.18 -5.51 -9.13
N VAL A 29 3.14 -5.08 -8.40
CA VAL A 29 2.37 -5.96 -7.52
C VAL A 29 1.67 -7.09 -8.29
N MET A 30 1.16 -6.84 -9.51
CA MET A 30 0.57 -7.92 -10.31
C MET A 30 1.65 -8.91 -10.79
N CYS A 31 2.78 -8.41 -11.30
CA CYS A 31 3.86 -9.29 -11.72
C CYS A 31 4.41 -10.14 -10.56
N GLU A 32 4.51 -9.58 -9.36
CA GLU A 32 4.86 -10.32 -8.14
C GLU A 32 3.88 -11.46 -7.85
N ARG A 33 2.58 -11.21 -8.00
CA ARG A 33 1.55 -12.25 -7.80
C ARG A 33 1.66 -13.35 -8.84
N THR A 34 1.81 -12.99 -10.11
CA THR A 34 2.00 -13.96 -11.21
C THR A 34 3.26 -14.79 -11.01
N ALA A 35 4.36 -14.17 -10.56
CA ALA A 35 5.59 -14.89 -10.25
C ALA A 35 5.38 -15.90 -9.11
N LYS A 36 4.72 -15.48 -8.03
CA LYS A 36 4.38 -16.36 -6.90
C LYS A 36 3.47 -17.52 -7.31
N GLU A 37 2.46 -17.27 -8.13
CA GLU A 37 1.56 -18.31 -8.63
C GLU A 37 2.31 -19.36 -9.44
N ASN A 38 3.23 -18.91 -10.31
CA ASN A 38 4.05 -19.79 -11.13
C ASN A 38 5.24 -20.41 -10.37
N SER A 39 5.38 -20.15 -9.06
CA SER A 39 6.53 -20.58 -8.25
C SER A 39 7.89 -20.11 -8.82
N GLU A 40 7.93 -18.88 -9.31
CA GLU A 40 9.11 -18.28 -9.93
C GLU A 40 9.58 -17.05 -9.17
N GLU A 41 10.88 -16.82 -9.18
CA GLU A 41 11.46 -15.60 -8.66
C GLU A 41 11.36 -14.47 -9.68
N LEU A 42 10.92 -13.31 -9.22
CA LEU A 42 10.88 -12.09 -10.03
C LEU A 42 12.22 -11.38 -9.93
N PRO A 43 13.04 -11.31 -11.01
CA PRO A 43 14.37 -10.73 -10.93
C PRO A 43 14.35 -9.21 -10.72
N ILE A 44 15.46 -8.67 -10.19
CA ILE A 44 15.70 -7.22 -10.18
C ILE A 44 15.62 -6.68 -11.62
N LYS A 45 14.90 -5.58 -11.81
CA LYS A 45 14.64 -4.95 -13.12
C LYS A 45 14.03 -5.93 -14.14
N PHE A 46 13.11 -6.78 -13.70
CA PHE A 46 12.46 -7.81 -14.53
C PHE A 46 11.85 -7.28 -15.83
N TRP A 47 11.43 -6.01 -15.89
CA TRP A 47 10.91 -5.37 -17.10
C TRP A 47 11.90 -5.35 -18.28
N ASN A 48 13.20 -5.56 -18.03
CA ASN A 48 14.21 -5.73 -19.07
C ASN A 48 14.26 -7.16 -19.65
N LYS A 49 13.65 -8.14 -18.98
CA LYS A 49 13.66 -9.54 -19.41
C LYS A 49 12.52 -9.79 -20.39
N PRO A 50 12.74 -10.44 -21.56
CA PRO A 50 11.71 -10.61 -22.59
C PRO A 50 10.41 -11.23 -22.10
N ARG A 51 10.53 -12.21 -21.20
CA ARG A 51 9.41 -12.91 -20.57
C ARG A 51 8.47 -11.96 -19.84
N TRP A 52 9.02 -11.16 -18.92
CA TRP A 52 8.24 -10.29 -18.04
C TRP A 52 7.93 -8.94 -18.66
N LYS A 53 8.71 -8.49 -19.64
CA LYS A 53 8.53 -7.21 -20.33
C LYS A 53 7.11 -7.06 -20.87
N LYS A 54 6.62 -8.06 -21.61
CA LYS A 54 5.27 -8.01 -22.22
C LYS A 54 4.18 -7.92 -21.15
N GLU A 55 4.25 -8.76 -20.11
CA GLU A 55 3.25 -8.77 -19.04
C GLU A 55 3.29 -7.48 -18.22
N PHE A 56 4.48 -6.98 -17.91
CA PHE A 56 4.66 -5.72 -17.20
C PHE A 56 4.03 -4.53 -17.95
N PHE A 57 4.31 -4.38 -19.25
CA PHE A 57 3.74 -3.29 -20.03
C PHE A 57 2.22 -3.41 -20.20
N LYS A 58 1.71 -4.65 -20.29
CA LYS A 58 0.26 -4.91 -20.28
C LYS A 58 -0.38 -4.43 -18.97
N GLN A 59 0.17 -4.84 -17.82
CA GLN A 59 -0.36 -4.42 -16.52
C GLN A 59 -0.18 -2.92 -16.29
N LEU A 60 0.92 -2.32 -16.76
CA LEU A 60 1.16 -0.88 -16.68
C LEU A 60 0.11 -0.08 -17.46
N ASN A 61 -0.25 -0.51 -18.67
CA ASN A 61 -1.31 0.13 -19.46
C ASN A 61 -2.68 0.02 -18.78
N LEU A 62 -2.99 -1.15 -18.21
CA LEU A 62 -4.23 -1.37 -17.45
C LEU A 62 -4.27 -0.49 -16.20
N ALA A 63 -3.15 -0.37 -15.48
CA ALA A 63 -3.02 0.51 -14.33
C ALA A 63 -3.27 1.97 -14.71
N ASN A 64 -2.63 2.46 -15.77
CA ASN A 64 -2.82 3.83 -16.24
C ASN A 64 -4.28 4.11 -16.63
N ASN A 65 -4.97 3.15 -17.23
CA ASN A 65 -6.39 3.32 -17.55
C ASN A 65 -7.27 3.34 -16.31
N LEU A 66 -7.02 2.48 -15.32
CA LEU A 66 -7.74 2.51 -14.04
C LEU A 66 -7.54 3.82 -13.28
N LEU A 67 -6.31 4.36 -13.30
CA LEU A 67 -5.96 5.58 -12.57
C LEU A 67 -6.51 6.86 -13.21
N LYS A 68 -7.12 6.79 -14.40
CA LYS A 68 -7.88 7.90 -14.98
C LYS A 68 -9.23 8.08 -14.30
N GLU A 69 -9.83 6.98 -13.86
CA GLU A 69 -11.18 6.96 -13.28
C GLU A 69 -11.15 6.89 -11.75
N HIS A 70 -10.08 6.33 -11.17
CA HIS A 70 -10.01 6.00 -9.75
C HIS A 70 -8.70 6.47 -9.11
N ASP A 71 -8.76 6.83 -7.83
CA ASP A 71 -7.57 7.19 -7.08
C ASP A 71 -6.68 5.98 -6.78
N ALA A 72 -5.36 6.16 -6.86
CA ALA A 72 -4.39 5.09 -6.68
C ALA A 72 -4.42 4.45 -5.29
N ALA A 73 -4.73 5.22 -4.24
CA ALA A 73 -4.85 4.69 -2.89
C ALA A 73 -6.06 3.76 -2.76
N ILE A 74 -7.18 4.11 -3.40
CA ILE A 74 -8.40 3.28 -3.41
C ILE A 74 -8.14 1.97 -4.16
N VAL A 75 -7.51 2.04 -5.34
CA VAL A 75 -7.13 0.83 -6.09
C VAL A 75 -6.17 -0.05 -5.28
N SER A 76 -5.16 0.54 -4.63
CA SER A 76 -4.25 -0.20 -3.78
C SER A 76 -4.96 -0.81 -2.57
N LYS A 77 -5.96 -0.15 -1.99
CA LYS A 77 -6.74 -0.68 -0.86
C LYS A 77 -7.60 -1.86 -1.31
N ALA A 78 -8.30 -1.72 -2.44
CA ALA A 78 -9.09 -2.78 -3.05
C ALA A 78 -8.22 -4.04 -3.29
N LEU A 79 -7.01 -3.89 -3.83
CA LEU A 79 -6.10 -5.03 -4.06
C LEU A 79 -5.61 -5.71 -2.78
N ARG A 80 -5.62 -5.03 -1.63
CA ARG A 80 -5.20 -5.59 -0.33
C ARG A 80 -6.33 -6.31 0.40
N SER A 81 -7.58 -6.14 -0.04
CA SER A 81 -8.73 -6.84 0.54
C SER A 81 -8.63 -8.35 0.34
N THR A 82 -9.43 -9.12 1.09
CA THR A 82 -9.49 -10.59 1.00
C THR A 82 -9.80 -11.07 -0.41
N GLU A 83 -10.74 -10.43 -1.09
CA GLU A 83 -11.08 -10.69 -2.50
C GLU A 83 -9.99 -10.17 -3.44
N GLY A 84 -9.44 -8.99 -3.16
CA GLY A 84 -8.40 -8.34 -3.93
C GLY A 84 -7.11 -9.15 -4.04
N LYS A 85 -6.78 -9.97 -3.03
CA LYS A 85 -5.60 -10.85 -3.03
C LYS A 85 -5.66 -11.93 -4.11
N LYS A 86 -6.87 -12.34 -4.54
CA LYS A 86 -7.07 -13.37 -5.57
C LYS A 86 -6.97 -12.82 -7.00
N ILE A 87 -6.70 -11.52 -7.15
CA ILE A 87 -6.66 -10.84 -8.44
C ILE A 87 -5.23 -10.82 -8.97
N PHE A 88 -5.04 -11.40 -10.16
CA PHE A 88 -3.74 -11.48 -10.82
C PHE A 88 -3.60 -10.54 -12.02
N SER A 89 -4.67 -9.82 -12.38
CA SER A 89 -4.67 -8.87 -13.50
C SER A 89 -5.52 -7.66 -13.18
N LEU A 90 -5.01 -6.47 -13.49
CA LEU A 90 -5.74 -5.21 -13.33
C LEU A 90 -6.92 -5.09 -14.31
N GLY A 91 -6.95 -5.91 -15.36
CA GLY A 91 -8.06 -5.97 -16.32
C GLY A 91 -9.26 -6.79 -15.85
N ALA A 92 -9.19 -7.38 -14.65
CA ALA A 92 -10.23 -8.25 -14.14
C ALA A 92 -11.56 -7.49 -13.91
N PRO A 93 -12.71 -7.99 -14.43
CA PRO A 93 -14.01 -7.32 -14.22
C PRO A 93 -14.40 -7.21 -12.74
N TRP A 94 -14.07 -8.23 -11.94
CA TRP A 94 -14.34 -8.23 -10.50
C TRP A 94 -13.52 -7.18 -9.73
N LEU A 95 -12.33 -6.80 -10.23
CA LEU A 95 -11.55 -5.70 -9.63
C LEU A 95 -12.32 -4.38 -9.70
N LYS A 96 -12.96 -4.09 -10.83
CA LYS A 96 -13.75 -2.85 -10.98
C LYS A 96 -14.87 -2.79 -9.94
N LYS A 97 -15.59 -3.89 -9.74
CA LYS A 97 -16.63 -3.98 -8.72
C LYS A 97 -16.08 -3.71 -7.32
N LEU A 98 -14.91 -4.28 -7.01
CA LEU A 98 -14.26 -4.11 -5.71
C LEU A 98 -13.79 -2.68 -5.48
N ILE A 99 -13.23 -2.02 -6.49
CA ILE A 99 -12.85 -0.60 -6.43
C ILE A 99 -14.08 0.26 -6.15
N LEU A 100 -15.19 0.05 -6.87
CA LEU A 100 -16.42 0.81 -6.66
C LEU A 100 -17.00 0.64 -5.24
N LEU A 101 -16.86 -0.54 -4.63
CA LEU A 101 -17.25 -0.77 -3.25
C LEU A 101 -16.38 0.04 -2.28
N GLU A 102 -15.07 0.01 -2.46
CA GLU A 102 -14.13 0.78 -1.64
C GLU A 102 -14.31 2.29 -1.80
N GLU A 103 -14.62 2.77 -3.00
CA GLU A 103 -14.95 4.18 -3.25
C GLU A 103 -16.19 4.63 -2.48
N LYS A 104 -17.24 3.80 -2.45
CA LYS A 104 -18.45 4.10 -1.66
C LYS A 104 -18.14 4.19 -0.18
N SER A 105 -17.42 3.21 0.36
CA SER A 105 -17.00 3.23 1.76
C SER A 105 -16.11 4.44 2.08
N PHE A 106 -15.24 4.85 1.17
CA PHE A 106 -14.40 6.04 1.36
C PHE A 106 -15.24 7.33 1.42
N LYS A 107 -16.24 7.47 0.53
CA LYS A 107 -17.17 8.61 0.52
C LYS A 107 -18.00 8.69 1.81
N GLU A 108 -18.50 7.56 2.30
CA GLU A 108 -19.23 7.47 3.57
C GLU A 108 -18.37 7.89 4.77
N ILE A 109 -17.11 7.45 4.82
CA ILE A 109 -16.19 7.86 5.88
C ILE A 109 -15.92 9.36 5.82
N SER A 110 -15.71 9.91 4.62
CA SER A 110 -15.47 11.35 4.41
C SER A 110 -16.64 12.19 4.91
N SER A 111 -17.89 11.81 4.58
CA SER A 111 -19.08 12.54 5.05
C SER A 111 -19.30 12.43 6.56
N LEU A 112 -18.89 11.31 7.18
CA LEU A 112 -18.89 11.12 8.63
C LEU A 112 -17.78 11.93 9.35
N THR A 113 -16.70 12.27 8.67
CA THR A 113 -15.60 13.08 9.25
C THR A 113 -15.89 14.57 9.14
N GLU A 114 -16.54 15.03 8.07
CA GLU A 114 -17.01 16.42 7.94
C GLU A 114 -18.09 16.80 8.96
N SER A 115 -18.85 15.82 9.46
CA SER A 115 -19.88 16.02 10.49
C SER A 115 -19.35 15.97 11.93
N LYS A 116 -18.07 15.69 12.13
CA LYS A 116 -17.41 15.71 13.44
C LYS A 116 -16.35 16.80 13.46
N GLU A 117 -16.76 18.01 13.77
CA GLU A 117 -15.83 19.03 14.29
C GLU A 117 -14.96 18.39 15.38
N ALA A 118 -13.66 18.64 15.27
CA ALA A 118 -12.62 17.99 16.05
C ALA A 118 -12.85 18.17 17.56
N VAL A 119 -13.39 17.15 18.22
CA VAL A 119 -13.25 17.03 19.67
C VAL A 119 -11.78 16.66 19.91
N GLU A 120 -10.99 17.64 20.38
CA GLU A 120 -9.63 17.38 20.85
C GLU A 120 -9.68 16.25 21.88
N LEU A 121 -9.13 15.09 21.50
CA LEU A 121 -8.98 14.00 22.44
C LEU A 121 -7.97 14.45 23.49
N PRO A 122 -8.27 14.34 24.80
CA PRO A 122 -7.33 14.71 25.83
C PRO A 122 -6.04 13.91 25.61
N ILE A 123 -4.92 14.62 25.49
CA ILE A 123 -3.58 14.05 25.35
C ILE A 123 -3.42 13.05 26.50
N ARG A 124 -3.39 11.76 26.17
CA ARG A 124 -3.15 10.72 27.19
C ARG A 124 -1.79 11.02 27.80
N LYS A 125 -1.77 11.33 29.11
CA LYS A 125 -0.53 11.48 29.86
C LYS A 125 0.35 10.27 29.56
N ALA A 126 1.61 10.51 29.21
CA ALA A 126 2.57 9.46 28.92
C ALA A 126 2.56 8.42 30.04
N PHE A 127 2.60 7.14 29.66
CA PHE A 127 2.70 6.03 30.60
C PHE A 127 3.93 6.26 31.49
N GLN A 128 3.70 6.67 32.75
CA GLN A 128 4.76 6.84 33.72
C GLN A 128 5.36 5.45 33.98
N GLN A 129 6.59 5.23 33.51
CA GLN A 129 7.36 4.06 33.89
C GLN A 129 7.48 4.07 35.42
N SER A 130 6.78 3.15 36.09
CA SER A 130 6.98 2.94 37.52
C SER A 130 8.43 2.49 37.73
N LYS A 131 9.09 3.05 38.76
CA LYS A 131 10.47 2.71 39.11
C LYS A 131 10.63 1.18 39.13
N SER A 132 11.65 0.65 38.46
CA SER A 132 11.91 -0.79 38.45
C SER A 132 12.07 -1.32 39.88
N LEU A 133 11.63 -2.56 40.13
CA LEU A 133 11.69 -3.22 41.44
C LEU A 133 13.09 -3.16 42.07
N ILE A 134 14.13 -3.19 41.24
CA ILE A 134 15.54 -3.07 41.65
C ILE A 134 15.82 -1.74 42.35
N LYS A 135 15.21 -0.65 41.87
CA LYS A 135 15.39 0.69 42.48
C LYS A 135 14.69 0.78 43.85
N ARG A 136 13.56 0.06 44.03
CA ARG A 136 12.86 -0.06 45.31
C ARG A 136 13.63 -0.88 46.34
N ILE A 137 14.25 -1.99 45.93
CA ILE A 137 15.05 -2.83 46.83
C ILE A 137 16.29 -2.07 47.31
N LYS A 138 16.97 -1.35 46.42
CA LYS A 138 18.14 -0.54 46.78
C LYS A 138 17.82 0.65 47.71
N GLU A 139 16.57 1.13 47.71
CA GLU A 139 16.10 2.16 48.64
C GLU A 139 15.80 1.57 50.04
N LEU A 140 15.53 0.25 50.15
CA LEU A 140 15.30 -0.46 51.44
C LEU A 140 16.59 -0.94 52.12
N ASP A 141 17.63 -1.25 51.35
CA ASP A 141 18.94 -1.68 51.90
C ASP A 141 19.80 -0.52 52.44
N ASN A 142 19.32 0.72 52.34
CA ASN A 142 20.03 1.94 52.75
C ASN A 142 19.39 2.61 53.99
N GLU A 143 18.54 1.88 54.73
CA GLU A 143 18.01 2.23 56.06
C GLU A 143 18.54 1.23 57.10
#